data_AF-A0A5C6P7K6-F1
#
_entry.id   AF-A0A5C6P7K6-F1
#
_cell.length_a   1.000
_cell.length_b   1.000
_cell.length_c   1.000
_cell.angle_alpha   90.00
_cell.angle_beta   90.00
_cell.angle_gamma   90.00
#
_symmetry.space_group_name_H-M   'P 1'
#
loop_
_entity.id
_entity.type
_entity.pdbx_description
1 polymer ?
#
loop_
_entity_poly.entity_id
_entity_poly.type
_entity_poly.pdbx_seq_one_letter_code
_entity_poly.pdbx_strand_id
1 'polypeptide(L)'
;MMAASPGLPLPLTIVCLVFIRGLSFLPTTPGRTRAHWLSSEDYSQYEEDVTTVLPRTPAPDGGPLKPCDYKPCLENQVTCSQLAASTRCLCPGFTLHSEVPDAPDLRTVSWNGSEVVVRWCAPYSYVTAYHVTIGGQERRKFGRDQRSGGVGKVEDVSMVCLVAVNDAGKSQESCKMYQYRGSSLRAGLIGGALGLLLLILLLVLLWRYKRQRKQQGSITMHNIAATQ
;
A
#
# COMPACT_ATOMS: atom_id res chain seq x y z
N MET A 1 -0.50 -60.25 19.96
CA MET A 1 -1.01 -60.91 18.73
C MET A 1 -1.15 -59.84 17.65
N MET A 2 -0.40 -60.02 16.56
CA MET A 2 -0.58 -59.57 15.16
C MET A 2 -1.25 -58.18 14.93
N ALA A 3 -0.50 -57.13 14.57
CA ALA A 3 0.13 -56.86 13.26
C ALA A 3 -0.87 -56.68 12.10
N ALA A 4 -0.94 -55.46 11.57
CA ALA A 4 -1.04 -55.17 10.13
C ALA A 4 -1.02 -53.64 9.88
N SER A 5 0.16 -53.11 9.62
CA SER A 5 0.37 -52.16 8.51
C SER A 5 0.79 -53.03 7.32
N PRO A 6 0.45 -52.70 6.06
CA PRO A 6 1.32 -51.79 5.29
C PRO A 6 0.61 -50.99 4.17
N GLY A 7 1.29 -49.96 3.63
CA GLY A 7 1.05 -49.52 2.26
C GLY A 7 1.09 -48.02 1.97
N LEU A 8 2.27 -47.39 2.07
CA LEU A 8 2.73 -46.40 1.08
C LEU A 8 3.82 -47.10 0.24
N PRO A 9 4.25 -46.62 -0.96
CA PRO A 9 4.13 -45.26 -1.53
C PRO A 9 3.77 -45.27 -3.04
N LEU A 10 3.69 -44.10 -3.70
CA LEU A 10 4.12 -43.89 -5.10
C LEU A 10 4.03 -42.39 -5.49
N PRO A 11 5.17 -41.73 -5.77
CA PRO A 11 5.20 -40.43 -6.42
C PRO A 11 5.32 -40.60 -7.95
N LEU A 12 4.42 -39.99 -8.72
CA LEU A 12 4.52 -39.94 -10.18
C LEU A 12 5.47 -38.80 -10.59
N THR A 13 6.73 -39.16 -10.80
CA THR A 13 7.73 -38.36 -11.51
C THR A 13 7.42 -38.38 -13.01
N ILE A 14 7.15 -37.21 -13.61
CA ILE A 14 7.07 -37.06 -15.07
C ILE A 14 8.46 -36.69 -15.58
N VAL A 15 9.20 -37.70 -16.03
CA VAL A 15 10.44 -37.55 -16.82
C VAL A 15 10.02 -37.63 -18.28
N CYS A 16 10.00 -36.50 -18.98
CA CYS A 16 9.86 -36.46 -20.44
C CYS A 16 11.25 -36.37 -21.09
N LEU A 17 11.87 -37.53 -21.31
CA LEU A 17 12.98 -37.69 -22.26
C LEU A 17 12.45 -38.40 -23.51
N VAL A 18 12.25 -37.64 -24.59
CA VAL A 18 12.07 -38.22 -25.92
C VAL A 18 13.24 -37.78 -26.79
N PHE A 19 14.18 -38.73 -26.95
CA PHE A 19 15.17 -38.76 -28.01
C PHE A 19 14.51 -39.31 -29.30
N ILE A 20 14.42 -38.49 -30.34
CA ILE A 20 14.32 -38.94 -31.75
C ILE A 20 15.26 -38.01 -32.53
N ARG A 21 16.54 -38.38 -32.71
CA ARG A 21 17.09 -39.00 -33.92
C ARG A 21 16.71 -38.31 -35.23
N GLY A 22 17.65 -37.50 -35.72
CA GLY A 22 18.21 -37.67 -37.06
C GLY A 22 17.51 -36.99 -38.22
N LEU A 23 17.96 -35.77 -38.56
CA LEU A 23 18.00 -35.27 -39.94
C LEU A 23 19.37 -34.63 -40.21
N SER A 24 20.25 -35.51 -40.70
CA SER A 24 21.24 -35.32 -41.77
C SER A 24 21.71 -33.89 -42.08
N PHE A 25 22.91 -33.59 -41.59
CA PHE A 25 23.83 -32.66 -42.25
C PHE A 25 24.31 -33.29 -43.56
N LEU A 26 24.18 -32.59 -44.68
CA LEU A 26 24.99 -32.86 -45.86
C LEU A 26 25.70 -31.57 -46.30
N PRO A 27 27.03 -31.56 -46.33
CA PRO A 27 27.83 -30.51 -46.95
C PRO A 27 28.10 -30.90 -48.42
N THR A 28 28.08 -29.94 -49.34
CA THR A 28 28.79 -30.09 -50.61
C THR A 28 29.37 -28.75 -51.07
N THR A 29 30.67 -28.81 -51.30
CA THR A 29 31.71 -27.80 -51.56
C THR A 29 31.73 -27.32 -53.05
N PRO A 30 32.85 -26.78 -53.60
CA PRO A 30 33.34 -25.40 -53.53
C PRO A 30 33.55 -24.76 -54.93
N GLY A 31 33.70 -23.44 -55.00
CA GLY A 31 33.99 -22.73 -56.26
C GLY A 31 34.90 -21.52 -56.08
N ARG A 32 36.21 -21.80 -56.01
CA ARG A 32 37.38 -20.91 -56.03
C ARG A 32 37.31 -19.96 -57.25
N THR A 33 37.64 -18.67 -57.19
CA THR A 33 38.97 -18.00 -57.35
C THR A 33 38.58 -16.53 -57.66
N ARG A 34 39.22 -15.42 -57.27
CA ARG A 34 40.64 -15.07 -57.20
C ARG A 34 40.74 -13.70 -56.53
N ALA A 35 41.67 -13.56 -55.59
CA ALA A 35 42.11 -12.29 -55.07
C ALA A 35 42.81 -11.47 -56.16
N HIS A 36 42.56 -10.16 -56.22
CA HIS A 36 43.51 -9.19 -56.78
C HIS A 36 43.57 -7.97 -55.87
N TRP A 37 44.79 -7.75 -55.38
CA TRP A 37 45.28 -6.63 -54.58
C TRP A 37 45.33 -5.32 -55.37
N LEU A 38 45.00 -4.19 -54.72
CA LEU A 38 45.56 -2.82 -54.84
C LEU A 38 44.77 -1.92 -53.87
N SER A 39 45.23 -1.68 -52.64
CA SER A 39 46.26 -0.72 -52.18
C SER A 39 45.73 0.69 -51.91
N SER A 40 46.17 1.20 -50.75
CA SER A 40 46.29 2.59 -50.28
C SER A 40 45.05 3.38 -49.89
N GLU A 41 44.86 3.42 -48.56
CA GLU A 41 44.77 4.63 -47.73
C GLU A 41 43.85 5.77 -48.21
N ASP A 42 42.71 5.91 -47.52
CA ASP A 42 42.22 7.25 -47.17
C ASP A 42 41.67 7.25 -45.75
N TYR A 43 42.01 8.30 -45.01
CA TYR A 43 41.92 8.42 -43.55
C TYR A 43 40.63 9.18 -43.15
N SER A 44 40.24 9.07 -41.86
CA SER A 44 39.16 9.80 -41.13
C SER A 44 37.73 9.25 -41.33
N GLN A 45 36.90 9.02 -40.30
CA GLN A 45 36.61 9.86 -39.13
C GLN A 45 35.98 9.00 -38.01
N TYR A 46 36.37 9.23 -36.76
CA TYR A 46 35.82 8.57 -35.58
C TYR A 46 34.40 9.10 -35.35
N GLU A 47 33.39 8.23 -35.43
CA GLU A 47 32.04 8.52 -34.97
C GLU A 47 32.08 8.64 -33.44
N GLU A 48 32.26 9.86 -32.96
CA GLU A 48 31.91 10.25 -31.60
C GLU A 48 30.38 10.23 -31.53
N ASP A 49 29.80 9.22 -30.89
CA ASP A 49 28.38 9.15 -30.56
C ASP A 49 28.07 10.27 -29.55
N VAL A 50 27.90 11.48 -30.10
CA VAL A 50 27.46 12.65 -29.38
C VAL A 50 26.04 12.37 -28.93
N THR A 51 25.91 12.08 -27.64
CA THR A 51 24.66 12.22 -26.90
C THR A 51 23.99 13.51 -27.36
N THR A 52 22.88 13.41 -28.08
CA THR A 52 22.09 14.55 -28.55
C THR A 52 21.64 15.37 -27.34
N VAL A 53 22.45 16.33 -26.93
CA VAL A 53 22.07 17.37 -25.97
C VAL A 53 21.01 18.19 -26.69
N LEU A 54 19.76 17.99 -26.30
CA LEU A 54 18.64 18.77 -26.79
C LEU A 54 19.01 20.27 -26.65
N PRO A 55 18.95 21.07 -27.73
CA PRO A 55 19.29 22.48 -27.66
C PRO A 55 18.43 23.15 -26.60
N ARG A 56 19.06 23.80 -25.61
CA ARG A 56 18.38 24.74 -24.72
C ARG A 56 17.93 25.93 -25.56
N THR A 57 16.75 25.82 -26.20
CA THR A 57 16.13 26.97 -26.84
C THR A 57 15.81 27.99 -25.74
N PRO A 58 16.30 29.24 -25.83
CA PRO A 58 15.95 30.28 -24.89
C PRO A 58 14.43 30.42 -24.79
N ALA A 59 13.93 30.72 -23.59
CA ALA A 59 12.53 31.07 -23.41
C ALA A 59 12.17 32.22 -24.36
N PRO A 60 11.00 32.20 -25.03
CA PRO A 60 10.62 33.23 -26.00
C PRO A 60 10.59 34.66 -25.41
N ASP A 61 10.53 34.80 -24.08
CA ASP A 61 10.45 36.10 -23.39
C ASP A 61 11.72 36.52 -22.63
N GLY A 62 12.83 35.79 -22.69
CA GLY A 62 14.08 36.15 -21.99
C GLY A 62 14.00 36.22 -20.45
N GLY A 63 12.83 35.95 -19.87
CA GLY A 63 12.62 35.87 -18.42
C GLY A 63 13.06 34.52 -17.84
N PRO A 64 13.33 34.47 -16.52
CA PRO A 64 13.66 33.20 -15.85
C PRO A 64 12.50 32.22 -15.97
N LEU A 65 12.83 30.97 -16.31
CA LEU A 65 11.85 29.89 -16.40
C LEU A 65 11.18 29.68 -15.03
N LYS A 66 9.85 29.54 -15.02
CA LYS A 66 9.07 29.31 -13.80
C LYS A 66 9.22 27.85 -13.32
N PRO A 67 9.13 27.58 -12.01
CA PRO A 67 9.07 26.21 -11.50
C PRO A 67 7.86 25.44 -12.06
N CYS A 68 8.03 24.13 -12.27
CA CYS A 68 6.92 23.25 -12.65
C CYS A 68 5.90 23.12 -11.53
N ASP A 69 4.60 23.06 -11.87
CA ASP A 69 3.52 22.70 -10.92
C ASP A 69 3.51 21.18 -10.65
N TYR A 70 4.64 20.68 -10.17
CA TYR A 70 4.80 19.29 -9.76
C TYR A 70 4.53 19.19 -8.26
N LYS A 71 3.56 18.35 -7.86
CA LYS A 71 3.16 18.21 -6.45
C LYS A 71 3.62 16.86 -5.88
N PRO A 72 4.60 16.81 -4.97
CA PRO A 72 5.15 15.54 -4.51
C PRO A 72 4.17 14.62 -3.78
N CYS A 73 3.03 15.16 -3.32
CA CYS A 73 2.00 14.43 -2.59
C CYS A 73 0.90 13.83 -3.49
N LEU A 74 0.85 14.17 -4.77
CA LEU A 74 -0.19 13.67 -5.68
C LEU A 74 0.25 12.38 -6.36
N GLU A 75 -0.66 11.40 -6.33
CA GLU A 75 -0.52 10.12 -7.01
C GLU A 75 -0.95 10.23 -8.47
N ASN A 76 -0.33 9.44 -9.36
CA ASN A 76 -0.66 9.38 -10.79
C ASN A 76 -0.60 10.72 -11.55
N GLN A 77 0.14 11.71 -11.04
CA GLN A 77 0.40 12.94 -11.79
C GLN A 77 1.48 12.72 -12.86
N VAL A 78 1.49 13.59 -13.87
CA VAL A 78 2.55 13.64 -14.88
C VAL A 78 3.91 13.86 -14.21
N THR A 79 4.94 13.16 -14.69
CA THR A 79 6.30 13.30 -14.12
C THR A 79 6.83 14.72 -14.33
N CYS A 80 7.70 15.19 -13.44
CA CYS A 80 8.23 16.54 -13.59
C CYS A 80 8.96 16.72 -14.94
N SER A 81 9.73 15.72 -15.37
CA SER A 81 10.42 15.77 -16.67
C SER A 81 9.46 15.94 -17.85
N GLN A 82 8.30 15.29 -17.82
CA GLN A 82 7.25 15.48 -18.83
C GLN A 82 6.59 16.86 -18.74
N LEU A 83 6.39 17.41 -17.53
CA LEU A 83 5.91 18.79 -17.35
C LEU A 83 6.92 19.80 -17.90
N ALA A 84 8.21 19.62 -17.62
CA ALA A 84 9.28 20.44 -18.16
C ALA A 84 9.33 20.39 -19.69
N ALA A 85 9.18 19.20 -20.28
CA ALA A 85 9.17 19.04 -21.74
C ALA A 85 7.98 19.73 -22.41
N SER A 86 6.79 19.69 -21.79
CA SER A 86 5.55 20.25 -22.37
C SER A 86 5.35 21.74 -22.10
N THR A 87 5.74 22.24 -20.93
CA THR A 87 5.47 23.62 -20.50
C THR A 87 6.72 24.51 -20.41
N ARG A 88 7.91 23.93 -20.65
CA ARG A 88 9.21 24.60 -20.48
C ARG A 88 9.42 25.19 -19.09
N CYS A 89 8.94 24.50 -18.06
CA CYS A 89 9.18 24.86 -16.66
C CYS A 89 10.47 24.22 -16.10
N LEU A 90 10.93 24.70 -14.94
CA LEU A 90 12.07 24.14 -14.21
C LEU A 90 11.60 23.12 -13.16
N CYS A 91 12.14 21.91 -13.24
CA CYS A 91 11.97 20.91 -12.20
C CYS A 91 12.89 21.18 -11.00
N PRO A 92 12.47 20.79 -9.79
CA PRO A 92 13.41 20.68 -8.67
C PRO A 92 14.49 19.64 -9.01
N GLY A 93 15.67 19.83 -8.43
CA GLY A 93 16.74 18.83 -8.52
C GLY A 93 16.36 17.57 -7.73
N PHE A 94 16.67 16.40 -8.29
CA PHE A 94 16.53 15.13 -7.60
C PHE A 94 17.92 14.56 -7.30
N THR A 95 18.10 13.95 -6.14
CA THR A 95 19.34 13.20 -5.85
C THR A 95 19.53 12.05 -6.84
N LEU A 96 20.78 11.64 -7.03
CA LEU A 96 21.14 10.58 -7.98
C LEU A 96 20.78 9.19 -7.42
N HIS A 97 20.74 8.18 -8.29
CA HIS A 97 20.45 6.79 -7.91
C HIS A 97 21.51 6.20 -6.95
N SER A 98 22.72 6.76 -6.94
CA SER A 98 23.85 6.35 -6.08
C SER A 98 23.83 7.02 -4.70
N GLU A 99 22.86 7.89 -4.44
CA GLU A 99 22.73 8.61 -3.18
C GLU A 99 21.51 8.07 -2.42
N VAL A 100 21.66 7.86 -1.10
CA VAL A 100 20.55 7.42 -0.26
C VAL A 100 19.43 8.47 -0.32
N PRO A 101 18.16 8.08 -0.52
CA PRO A 101 17.09 9.04 -0.69
C PRO A 101 16.78 9.76 0.62
N ASP A 102 16.26 10.97 0.51
CA ASP A 102 15.73 11.70 1.66
C ASP A 102 14.48 11.01 2.21
N ALA A 103 14.15 11.29 3.48
CA ALA A 103 12.96 10.74 4.10
C ALA A 103 11.68 11.24 3.40
N PRO A 104 10.69 10.36 3.13
CA PRO A 104 9.38 10.79 2.67
C PRO A 104 8.63 11.54 3.78
N ASP A 105 7.64 12.36 3.42
CA ASP A 105 6.76 12.99 4.41
C ASP A 105 5.49 12.15 4.60
N LEU A 106 5.43 11.35 5.68
CA LEU A 106 4.25 10.58 6.03
C LEU A 106 3.14 11.54 6.52
N ARG A 107 2.10 11.75 5.71
CA ARG A 107 1.03 12.73 5.94
C ARG A 107 -0.05 12.22 6.87
N THR A 108 -0.62 11.06 6.56
CA THR A 108 -1.77 10.52 7.29
C THR A 108 -1.66 9.01 7.46
N VAL A 109 -2.12 8.52 8.61
CA VAL A 109 -2.36 7.10 8.88
C VAL A 109 -3.78 7.00 9.41
N SER A 110 -4.69 6.43 8.63
CA SER A 110 -6.14 6.50 8.92
C SER A 110 -6.87 5.23 8.51
N TRP A 111 -7.89 4.86 9.27
CA TRP A 111 -8.82 3.80 8.88
C TRP A 111 -9.77 4.29 7.78
N ASN A 112 -9.90 3.55 6.68
CA ASN A 112 -10.82 3.91 5.58
C ASN A 112 -12.19 3.20 5.66
N GLY A 113 -12.40 2.32 6.64
CA GLY A 113 -13.58 1.45 6.73
C GLY A 113 -13.25 -0.03 6.67
N SER A 114 -12.20 -0.43 5.93
CA SER A 114 -11.79 -1.82 5.73
C SER A 114 -10.34 -2.09 6.15
N GLU A 115 -9.46 -1.11 6.01
CA GLU A 115 -8.05 -1.21 6.37
C GLU A 115 -7.46 0.15 6.79
N VAL A 116 -6.26 0.10 7.37
CA VAL A 116 -5.45 1.29 7.60
C VAL A 116 -4.77 1.69 6.30
N VAL A 117 -4.94 2.96 5.95
CA VAL A 117 -4.35 3.59 4.76
C VAL A 117 -3.32 4.62 5.21
N VAL A 118 -2.12 4.49 4.66
CA VAL A 118 -1.06 5.50 4.77
C VAL A 118 -1.10 6.43 3.55
N ARG A 119 -0.79 7.71 3.74
CA ARG A 119 -0.57 8.68 2.64
C ARG A 119 0.68 9.48 2.89
N TRP A 120 1.44 9.79 1.85
CA TRP A 120 2.73 10.47 1.96
C TRP A 120 3.04 11.37 0.78
N CYS A 121 4.05 12.24 0.95
CA CYS A 121 4.69 12.98 -0.14
C CYS A 121 6.05 12.38 -0.44
N ALA A 122 6.40 12.31 -1.73
CA ALA A 122 7.71 11.86 -2.15
C ALA A 122 8.81 12.89 -1.83
N PRO A 123 10.02 12.45 -1.48
CA PRO A 123 11.19 13.33 -1.45
C PRO A 123 11.61 13.71 -2.88
N TYR A 124 12.41 14.77 -3.00
CA TYR A 124 13.11 15.09 -4.25
C TYR A 124 14.38 14.24 -4.38
N SER A 125 14.20 12.93 -4.41
CA SER A 125 15.26 11.94 -4.51
C SER A 125 14.95 10.88 -5.56
N TYR A 126 15.96 10.21 -6.08
CA TYR A 126 15.74 9.01 -6.89
C TYR A 126 15.22 7.87 -6.00
N VAL A 127 13.95 7.47 -6.19
CA VAL A 127 13.27 6.43 -5.41
C VAL A 127 12.79 5.31 -6.32
N THR A 128 13.01 4.06 -5.91
CA THR A 128 12.50 2.87 -6.60
C THR A 128 11.29 2.27 -5.88
N ALA A 129 11.21 2.38 -4.55
CA ALA A 129 10.09 1.89 -3.76
C ALA A 129 9.93 2.63 -2.42
N TYR A 130 8.76 2.45 -1.79
CA TYR A 130 8.49 2.84 -0.41
C TYR A 130 8.17 1.61 0.43
N HIS A 131 8.71 1.53 1.64
CA HIS A 131 8.43 0.44 2.56
C HIS A 131 7.74 0.99 3.81
N VAL A 132 6.68 0.32 4.26
CA VAL A 132 5.99 0.64 5.50
C VAL A 132 6.30 -0.41 6.56
N THR A 133 6.69 0.06 7.74
CA THR A 133 6.87 -0.75 8.93
C THR A 133 5.80 -0.43 9.98
N ILE A 134 5.38 -1.44 10.73
CA ILE A 134 4.41 -1.31 11.82
C ILE A 134 5.00 -2.01 13.04
N GLY A 135 5.19 -1.28 14.14
CA GLY A 135 5.87 -1.82 15.33
C GLY A 135 7.29 -2.32 15.03
N GLY A 136 7.98 -1.72 14.06
CA GLY A 136 9.33 -2.12 13.61
C GLY A 136 9.38 -3.29 12.63
N GLN A 137 8.26 -3.89 12.26
CA GLN A 137 8.21 -4.99 11.29
C GLN A 137 7.75 -4.50 9.92
N GLU A 138 8.47 -4.86 8.86
CA GLU A 138 8.09 -4.52 7.49
C GLU A 138 6.77 -5.20 7.11
N ARG A 139 5.79 -4.39 6.69
CA ARG A 139 4.42 -4.84 6.44
C ARG A 139 4.06 -4.83 4.97
N ARG A 140 4.46 -3.77 4.25
CA ARG A 140 4.06 -3.55 2.86
C ARG A 140 5.11 -2.75 2.10
N LYS A 141 5.23 -3.03 0.80
CA LYS A 141 6.02 -2.25 -0.16
C LYS A 141 5.11 -1.63 -1.21
N PHE A 142 5.44 -0.41 -1.61
CA PHE A 142 4.71 0.39 -2.58
C PHE A 142 5.66 0.87 -3.67
N GLY A 143 5.15 1.02 -4.89
CA GLY A 143 5.95 1.49 -6.03
C GLY A 143 6.29 2.98 -5.93
N ARG A 144 7.33 3.42 -6.64
CA ARG A 144 7.79 4.83 -6.65
C ARG A 144 6.72 5.86 -7.03
N ASP A 145 5.71 5.46 -7.81
CA ASP A 145 4.67 6.37 -8.32
C ASP A 145 3.47 6.50 -7.36
N GLN A 146 3.46 5.73 -6.27
CA GLN A 146 2.37 5.72 -5.29
C GLN A 146 2.56 6.78 -4.21
N ARG A 147 1.45 7.35 -3.73
CA ARG A 147 1.41 8.31 -2.60
C ARG A 147 0.43 7.90 -1.52
N SER A 148 -0.24 6.77 -1.71
CA SER A 148 -1.13 6.17 -0.74
C SER A 148 -1.14 4.65 -0.84
N GLY A 149 -1.54 3.98 0.24
CA GLY A 149 -1.59 2.53 0.23
C GLY A 149 -2.18 1.92 1.50
N GLY A 150 -2.93 0.83 1.31
CA GLY A 150 -3.46 0.01 2.39
C GLY A 150 -2.40 -0.88 3.01
N VAL A 151 -2.38 -0.96 4.35
CA VAL A 151 -1.47 -1.83 5.13
C VAL A 151 -2.22 -2.92 5.90
N GLY A 152 -3.51 -3.11 5.58
CA GLY A 152 -4.39 -4.04 6.26
C GLY A 152 -4.85 -3.56 7.63
N LYS A 153 -5.30 -4.50 8.46
CA LYS A 153 -5.68 -4.23 9.85
C LYS A 153 -4.43 -4.06 10.71
N VAL A 154 -4.46 -3.05 11.57
CA VAL A 154 -3.40 -2.71 12.53
C VAL A 154 -4.03 -2.75 13.92
N GLU A 155 -3.27 -3.16 14.92
CA GLU A 155 -3.70 -3.19 16.32
C GLU A 155 -4.07 -1.78 16.82
N ASP A 156 -4.74 -1.73 17.98
CA ASP A 156 -5.43 -0.53 18.47
C ASP A 156 -4.50 0.69 18.65
N VAL A 157 -3.23 0.49 19.03
CA VAL A 157 -2.22 1.55 19.10
C VAL A 157 -0.92 1.02 18.52
N SER A 158 -0.42 1.63 17.45
CA SER A 158 0.82 1.18 16.81
C SER A 158 1.55 2.32 16.11
N MET A 159 2.88 2.30 16.17
CA MET A 159 3.72 3.21 15.40
C MET A 159 3.84 2.70 13.96
N VAL A 160 3.51 3.57 13.01
CA VAL A 160 3.62 3.30 11.58
C VAL A 160 4.69 4.21 11.00
N CYS A 161 5.70 3.61 10.38
CA CYS A 161 6.82 4.33 9.79
C CYS A 161 6.91 4.03 8.29
N LEU A 162 7.42 5.00 7.54
CA LEU A 162 7.59 4.95 6.10
C LEU A 162 9.03 5.32 5.74
N VAL A 163 9.64 4.56 4.83
CA VAL A 163 10.96 4.87 4.25
C VAL A 163 10.90 4.89 2.72
N ALA A 164 11.73 5.72 2.12
CA ALA A 164 12.04 5.68 0.69
C ALA A 164 13.27 4.79 0.47
N VAL A 165 13.29 4.06 -0.65
CA VAL A 165 14.33 3.09 -0.97
C VAL A 165 14.80 3.28 -2.41
N ASN A 166 16.10 3.14 -2.62
CA ASN A 166 16.73 2.98 -3.92
C ASN A 166 17.93 2.02 -3.84
N ASP A 167 18.74 1.95 -4.89
CA ASP A 167 19.90 1.05 -4.98
C ASP A 167 21.03 1.41 -4.00
N ALA A 168 21.09 2.67 -3.55
CA ALA A 168 22.06 3.13 -2.56
C ALA A 168 21.64 2.79 -1.12
N GLY A 169 20.34 2.62 -0.85
CA GLY A 169 19.86 2.18 0.45
C GLY A 169 18.47 2.70 0.82
N LYS A 170 18.21 2.75 2.13
CA LYS A 170 16.95 3.23 2.73
C LYS A 170 17.17 4.61 3.36
N SER A 171 16.19 5.50 3.19
CA SER A 171 16.13 6.80 3.86
C SER A 171 15.98 6.65 5.38
N GLN A 172 16.05 7.77 6.10
CA GLN A 172 15.51 7.85 7.46
C GLN A 172 14.00 7.56 7.48
N GLU A 173 13.49 7.11 8.63
CA GLU A 173 12.08 6.79 8.83
C GLU A 173 11.23 8.04 9.09
N SER A 174 10.04 8.06 8.48
CA SER A 174 9.00 9.06 8.74
C SER A 174 7.82 8.39 9.43
N CYS A 175 7.60 8.70 10.72
CA CYS A 175 6.73 7.93 11.60
C CYS A 175 5.52 8.72 12.10
N LYS A 176 4.38 8.02 12.27
CA LYS A 176 3.19 8.50 12.97
C LYS A 176 2.57 7.43 13.83
N MET A 177 2.00 7.83 14.97
CA MET A 177 1.22 6.94 15.80
C MET A 177 -0.17 6.75 15.21
N TYR A 178 -0.55 5.50 14.97
CA TYR A 178 -1.91 5.11 14.63
C TYR A 178 -2.66 4.72 15.90
N GLN A 179 -3.89 5.21 16.02
CA GLN A 179 -4.80 4.79 17.08
C GLN A 179 -6.17 4.47 16.46
N TYR A 180 -6.62 3.23 16.62
CA TYR A 180 -7.95 2.84 16.17
C TYR A 180 -8.99 3.51 17.08
N ARG A 181 -9.76 4.43 16.49
CA ARG A 181 -10.93 5.01 17.14
C ARG A 181 -12.15 4.17 16.77
N GLY A 182 -12.25 3.00 17.40
CA GLY A 182 -13.42 2.15 17.27
C GLY A 182 -14.70 2.88 17.68
N SER A 183 -15.83 2.51 17.09
CA SER A 183 -17.14 2.96 17.56
C SER A 183 -17.32 2.46 19.00
N SER A 184 -17.49 3.38 19.96
CA SER A 184 -17.77 3.06 21.38
C SER A 184 -19.20 2.52 21.58
N LEU A 185 -19.59 1.53 20.78
CA LEU A 185 -20.87 0.82 20.92
C LEU A 185 -20.97 0.13 22.29
N ARG A 186 -19.83 -0.19 22.91
CA ARG A 186 -19.76 -0.75 24.26
C ARG A 186 -20.28 0.23 25.31
N ALA A 187 -20.05 1.53 25.16
CA ALA A 187 -20.58 2.54 26.10
C ALA A 187 -22.12 2.69 25.98
N GLY A 188 -22.65 2.62 24.75
CA GLY A 188 -24.10 2.66 24.51
C GLY A 188 -24.83 1.42 25.02
N LEU A 189 -24.24 0.23 24.86
CA LEU A 189 -24.79 -1.04 25.36
C LEU A 189 -24.92 -1.07 26.89
N ILE A 190 -23.92 -0.58 27.62
CA ILE A 190 -23.92 -0.54 29.08
C ILE A 190 -24.97 0.46 29.59
N GLY A 191 -25.05 1.64 28.98
CA GLY A 191 -26.08 2.64 29.32
C GLY A 191 -27.50 2.17 29.03
N GLY A 192 -27.71 1.51 27.87
CA GLY A 192 -29.00 0.95 27.47
C GLY A 192 -29.47 -0.18 28.39
N ALA A 193 -28.57 -1.09 28.80
CA ALA A 193 -28.89 -2.18 29.70
C ALA A 193 -29.30 -1.69 31.10
N LEU A 194 -28.56 -0.72 31.66
CA LEU A 194 -28.89 -0.09 32.95
C LEU A 194 -30.24 0.66 32.89
N GLY A 195 -30.47 1.41 31.82
CA GLY A 195 -31.74 2.14 31.62
C GLY A 195 -32.95 1.20 31.51
N LEU A 196 -32.82 0.12 30.73
CA LEU A 196 -33.88 -0.90 30.61
C LEU A 196 -34.17 -1.59 31.94
N LEU A 197 -33.12 -1.92 32.71
CA LEU A 197 -33.26 -2.58 34.01
C LEU A 197 -33.99 -1.69 35.03
N LEU A 198 -33.68 -0.39 35.05
CA LEU A 198 -34.39 0.59 35.89
C LEU A 198 -35.87 0.74 35.49
N LEU A 199 -36.18 0.75 34.20
CA LEU A 199 -37.56 0.79 33.70
C LEU A 199 -38.36 -0.45 34.12
N ILE A 200 -37.76 -1.63 34.02
CA ILE A 200 -38.39 -2.88 34.45
C ILE A 200 -38.66 -2.85 35.96
N LEU A 201 -37.70 -2.39 36.78
CA LEU A 201 -37.89 -2.25 38.23
C LEU A 201 -39.05 -1.30 38.56
N LEU A 202 -39.12 -0.14 37.90
CA LEU A 202 -40.22 0.82 38.08
C LEU A 202 -41.58 0.20 37.72
N LEU A 203 -41.66 -0.52 36.60
CA LEU A 203 -42.89 -1.23 36.20
C LEU A 203 -43.33 -2.27 37.24
N VAL A 204 -42.38 -3.05 37.78
CA VAL A 204 -42.66 -4.04 38.83
C VAL A 204 -43.15 -3.37 40.12
N LEU A 205 -42.51 -2.28 40.55
CA LEU A 205 -42.91 -1.53 41.73
C LEU A 205 -44.31 -0.92 41.57
N LEU A 206 -44.59 -0.29 40.42
CA LEU A 206 -45.91 0.26 40.09
C LEU A 206 -46.98 -0.84 40.05
N TRP A 207 -46.65 -2.01 39.51
CA TRP A 207 -47.57 -3.14 39.47
C TRP A 207 -47.89 -3.66 40.87
N ARG A 208 -46.87 -3.82 41.74
CA ARG A 208 -47.05 -4.21 43.14
C ARG A 208 -47.88 -3.19 43.91
N TYR A 209 -47.61 -1.90 43.73
CA TYR A 209 -48.37 -0.83 44.36
C TYR A 209 -49.85 -0.85 43.95
N LYS A 210 -50.14 -0.97 42.63
CA LYS A 210 -51.52 -1.11 42.15
C LYS A 210 -52.21 -2.35 42.70
N ARG A 211 -51.50 -3.48 42.81
CA ARG A 211 -52.06 -4.74 43.34
C ARG A 211 -52.39 -4.63 44.83
N GLN A 212 -51.52 -4.04 45.63
CA GLN A 212 -51.80 -3.78 47.05
C GLN A 212 -52.99 -2.85 47.25
N ARG A 213 -53.07 -1.76 46.46
CA ARG A 213 -54.20 -0.82 46.54
C ARG A 213 -55.54 -1.48 46.21
N LYS A 214 -55.56 -2.40 45.23
CA LYS A 214 -56.73 -3.23 44.92
C LYS A 214 -57.11 -4.15 46.08
N GLN A 215 -56.14 -4.76 46.75
CA GLN A 215 -56.40 -5.62 47.92
C GLN A 215 -56.90 -4.83 49.13
N GLN A 216 -56.34 -3.64 49.39
CA GLN A 216 -56.82 -2.75 50.45
C GLN A 216 -58.27 -2.31 50.22
N GLY A 217 -58.64 -1.93 48.98
CA GLY A 217 -60.04 -1.60 48.64
C GLY A 217 -61.00 -2.79 48.79
N SER A 218 -60.55 -4.00 48.49
CA SER A 218 -61.35 -5.22 48.64
C SER A 218 -61.57 -5.61 50.11
N ILE A 219 -60.57 -5.44 50.98
CA ILE A 219 -60.68 -5.73 52.42
C ILE A 219 -61.62 -4.73 53.10
N THR A 220 -61.53 -3.44 52.74
CA THR A 220 -62.43 -2.42 53.28
C THR A 220 -63.89 -2.67 52.88
N MET A 221 -64.16 -3.09 51.63
CA MET A 221 -65.52 -3.45 51.20
C MET A 221 -66.06 -4.72 51.89
N HIS A 222 -65.21 -5.74 52.09
CA HIS A 222 -65.62 -6.98 52.75
C HIS A 222 -65.93 -6.80 54.24
N ASN A 223 -65.24 -5.88 54.92
CA ASN A 223 -65.53 -5.52 56.31
C ASN A 223 -66.81 -4.69 56.46
N ILE A 224 -67.12 -3.81 55.50
CA ILE A 224 -68.37 -3.01 55.50
C ILE A 224 -69.60 -3.90 55.24
N ALA A 225 -69.48 -4.89 54.36
CA ALA A 225 -70.56 -5.84 54.06
C ALA A 225 -70.83 -6.85 55.19
N ALA A 226 -69.88 -7.09 56.10
CA ALA A 226 -70.04 -7.98 57.25
C ALA A 226 -70.63 -7.27 58.50
N THR A 227 -70.84 -5.95 58.42
CA THR A 227 -71.38 -5.11 59.50
C THR A 227 -72.83 -4.64 59.29
N GLN A 228 -73.53 -5.20 58.29
CA GLN A 228 -74.98 -5.08 58.12
C GLN A 228 -75.63 -6.44 58.37
#